data_AF-A0A973EHS1-F1
#
_entry.id   AF-A0A973EHS1-F1
#
_cell.length_a   1.000
_cell.length_b   1.000
_cell.length_c   1.000
_cell.angle_alpha   90.00
_cell.angle_beta   90.00
_cell.angle_gamma   90.00
#
_symmetry.space_group_name_H-M   'P 1'
#
loop_
_entity.id
_entity.type
_entity.pdbx_description
1 polymer ?
#
loop_
_entity_poly.entity_id
_entity_poly.type
_entity_poly.pdbx_seq_one_letter_code
_entity_poly.pdbx_strand_id
1 'polypeptide(L)' 'MRVIGKAVSPQIIGQLLLSVQLSILRDKKSNKRYGILSNITQQAKEIYQSVGLKISNIPFMIQ' A
#
# COMPACT_ATOMS: atom_id res chain seq x y z
N MET A 1 -7.29 15.29 -10.19
CA MET A 1 -6.16 14.98 -9.29
C MET A 1 -4.99 14.54 -10.16
N ARG A 2 -3.78 15.09 -9.98
CA ARG A 2 -2.59 14.69 -10.75
C ARG A 2 -1.76 13.77 -9.88
N VAL A 3 -1.46 12.58 -10.38
CA VAL A 3 -0.52 11.66 -9.74
C VAL A 3 0.61 11.45 -10.74
N ILE A 4 1.85 11.75 -10.35
CA ILE A 4 3.06 11.57 -11.19
C ILE A 4 3.06 12.46 -12.45
N GLY A 5 2.53 13.69 -12.36
CA GLY A 5 2.51 14.63 -13.50
C GLY A 5 1.60 14.22 -14.68
N LYS A 6 0.96 13.05 -14.62
CA LYS A 6 -0.06 12.59 -15.58
C LYS A 6 -1.45 12.78 -15.00
N ALA A 7 -2.41 13.12 -15.85
CA ALA A 7 -3.82 13.14 -15.47
C ALA A 7 -4.30 11.69 -15.36
N VAL A 8 -4.52 11.23 -14.14
CA VAL A 8 -5.12 9.92 -13.85
C VAL A 8 -6.53 10.17 -13.34
N SER A 9 -7.52 9.46 -13.88
CA SER A 9 -8.90 9.62 -13.41
C SER A 9 -9.04 9.05 -12.00
N PRO A 10 -9.95 9.61 -11.18
CA PRO A 10 -10.23 9.06 -9.84
C PRO A 10 -10.60 7.58 -9.87
N GLN A 11 -11.27 7.10 -10.93
CA GLN A 11 -11.63 5.69 -11.06
C GLN A 11 -10.40 4.79 -11.16
N ILE A 12 -9.40 5.18 -11.95
CA ILE A 12 -8.16 4.42 -12.11
C ILE A 12 -7.37 4.39 -10.80
N ILE A 13 -7.30 5.54 -10.09
CA ILE A 13 -6.64 5.60 -8.77
C ILE A 13 -7.33 4.64 -7.80
N GLY A 14 -8.66 4.66 -7.74
CA GLY A 14 -9.43 3.75 -6.89
C GLY A 14 -9.18 2.28 -7.22
N GLN A 15 -9.21 1.92 -8.50
CA GLN A 15 -8.95 0.54 -8.93
C GLN A 15 -7.54 0.06 -8.55
N LEU A 16 -6.53 0.92 -8.73
CA LEU A 16 -5.15 0.60 -8.36
C LEU A 16 -4.99 0.43 -6.85
N LEU A 17 -5.61 1.28 -6.04
CA LEU A 17 -5.57 1.17 -4.58
C LEU A 17 -6.30 -0.09 -4.09
N LEU A 18 -7.44 -0.43 -4.69
CA LEU A 18 -8.18 -1.66 -4.35
C LEU A 18 -7.42 -2.95 -4.71
N SER A 19 -6.52 -2.88 -5.70
CA SER A 19 -5.69 -4.03 -6.07
C SER A 19 -4.58 -4.35 -5.07
N VAL A 20 -4.30 -3.44 -4.13
CA VAL A 20 -3.22 -3.59 -3.15
C VAL A 20 -3.69 -4.49 -2.02
N GLN A 21 -3.04 -5.65 -1.87
CA GLN A 21 -3.36 -6.61 -0.83
C GLN A 21 -2.44 -6.47 0.38
N LEU A 22 -3.04 -6.36 1.58
CA LEU A 22 -2.35 -6.41 2.86
C LEU A 22 -2.62 -7.76 3.54
N SER A 23 -1.57 -8.51 3.84
CA SER A 23 -1.65 -9.69 4.71
C SER A 23 -1.33 -9.30 6.15
N ILE A 24 -2.04 -9.89 7.10
CA ILE A 24 -1.84 -9.68 8.53
C ILE A 24 -1.19 -10.91 9.13
N LEU A 25 0.01 -10.75 9.66
CA LEU A 25 0.74 -11.75 10.43
C LEU A 25 0.54 -11.47 11.92
N ARG A 26 0.35 -12.51 12.72
CA ARG A 26 0.26 -12.41 14.19
C ARG A 26 1.42 -13.17 14.81
N ASP A 27 2.22 -12.48 15.61
CA ASP A 27 3.24 -13.13 16.42
C ASP A 27 2.56 -13.94 17.52
N LYS A 28 2.87 -15.24 17.58
CA LYS A 28 2.35 -16.17 18.59
C LYS A 28 2.85 -15.87 19.99
N LYS A 29 4.05 -15.28 20.15
CA LYS A 29 4.67 -15.04 21.46
C LYS A 29 4.23 -13.70 22.06
N SER A 30 4.32 -12.63 21.28
CA SER A 30 4.04 -11.27 21.77
C SER A 30 2.63 -10.77 21.46
N ASN A 31 1.82 -11.56 20.72
CA ASN A 31 0.50 -11.18 20.23
C ASN A 31 0.47 -9.95 19.29
N LYS A 32 1.65 -9.43 18.90
CA LYS A 32 1.78 -8.30 17.99
C LYS A 32 1.30 -8.67 16.59
N ARG A 33 0.70 -7.70 15.91
CA ARG A 33 0.25 -7.85 14.52
C ARG A 33 1.21 -7.10 13.60
N TYR A 34 1.48 -7.69 12.45
CA TYR A 34 2.34 -7.13 11.42
C TYR A 34 1.60 -7.14 10.09
N GLY A 35 1.56 -6.01 9.42
CA GLY A 35 1.06 -5.88 8.05
C GLY A 35 2.20 -6.13 7.09
N ILE A 36 1.98 -6.96 6.08
CA ILE A 36 2.88 -7.14 4.95
C ILE A 36 2.09 -6.94 3.66
N LEU A 37 2.58 -6.08 2.78
CA LEU A 37 1.98 -5.88 1.47
C LEU A 37 2.37 -7.03 0.56
N SER A 38 1.37 -7.79 0.12
CA SER A 38 1.56 -9.05 -0.60
C SER A 38 1.68 -8.83 -2.10
N ASN A 39 0.96 -7.84 -2.63
CA ASN A 39 1.02 -7.49 -4.04
C ASN A 39 0.80 -5.98 -4.18
N ILE A 40 1.82 -5.27 -4.67
CA ILE A 40 1.75 -3.84 -4.97
C ILE A 40 2.37 -3.60 -6.34
N THR A 41 1.57 -3.06 -7.25
CA THR A 41 2.07 -2.66 -8.57
C THR A 41 2.91 -1.40 -8.45
N GLN A 42 3.83 -1.19 -9.39
CA GLN A 42 4.65 0.01 -9.44
C GLN A 42 3.79 1.28 -9.51
N GLN A 43 2.69 1.25 -10.27
CA GLN A 43 1.73 2.35 -10.37
C GLN A 43 1.05 2.65 -9.02
N ALA A 44 0.61 1.62 -8.29
CA ALA A 44 0.04 1.80 -6.97
C ALA A 44 1.08 2.38 -5.99
N LYS A 45 2.32 1.89 -6.02
CA LYS A 45 3.43 2.41 -5.20
C LYS A 45 3.67 3.89 -5.44
N GLU A 46 3.66 4.32 -6.69
CA GLU A 46 3.83 5.73 -7.06
C GLU A 46 2.67 6.62 -6.55
N ILE A 47 1.43 6.10 -6.53
CA ILE A 47 0.29 6.80 -5.92
C ILE A 47 0.56 7.05 -4.44
N TYR A 48 0.97 6.02 -3.68
CA TYR A 48 1.28 6.19 -2.26
C TYR A 48 2.45 7.15 -2.01
N GLN A 49 3.49 7.09 -2.85
CA GLN A 49 4.61 8.03 -2.77
C GLN A 49 4.17 9.47 -3.03
N SER A 50 3.23 9.69 -3.95
CA SER A 50 2.72 11.03 -4.27
C SER A 50 1.99 11.71 -3.11
N VAL A 51 1.46 10.92 -2.17
CA VAL A 51 0.84 11.40 -0.93
C VAL A 51 1.78 11.36 0.28
N GLY A 52 3.08 11.19 0.04
CA GLY A 52 4.11 11.19 1.10
C GLY A 52 4.23 9.89 1.89
N LEU A 53 3.53 8.82 1.49
CA LEU A 53 3.60 7.53 2.17
C LEU A 53 4.74 6.69 1.58
N LYS A 54 5.73 6.36 2.42
CA LYS A 54 6.79 5.41 2.06
C LYS A 54 6.27 4.00 2.23
N ILE A 55 5.73 3.45 1.15
CA ILE A 55 5.31 2.05 1.13
C ILE A 55 6.49 1.13 0.86
N SER A 56 6.64 0.14 1.75
CA SER A 56 7.65 -0.91 1.69
C SER A 56 6.97 -2.28 1.78
N ASN A 57 7.57 -3.27 1.12
CA ASN A 57 7.13 -4.67 1.19
C ASN A 57 7.66 -5.35 2.48
N ILE A 58 8.37 -4.58 3.32
CA ILE A 58 8.87 -5.04 4.62
C ILE A 58 7.69 -5.06 5.60
N PRO A 59 7.50 -6.16 6.36
CA PRO A 59 6.49 -6.22 7.40
C PRO A 59 6.62 -5.05 8.39
N PHE A 60 5.52 -4.37 8.67
CA PHE A 60 5.45 -3.28 9.65
C PHE A 60 4.45 -3.61 10.74
N MET A 61 4.71 -3.18 11.96
CA MET A 61 3.79 -3.42 13.07
C MET A 61 2.50 -2.62 12.86
N ILE A 62 1.36 -3.28 13.04
CA ILE A 62 0.02 -2.67 13.04
C ILE A 62 -0.51 -2.79 14.47
N GLN A 63 -0.91 -1.65 15.04
CA GLN A 63 -1.45 -1.55 16.39
C GLN A 63 -2.81 -2.24 16.50
#